data_AF-A0A370HF90-F1
#
_entry.id   AF-A0A370HF90-F1
#
_cell.length_a   1.000
_cell.length_b   1.000
_cell.length_c   1.000
_cell.angle_alpha   90.00
_cell.angle_beta   90.00
_cell.angle_gamma   90.00
#
_symmetry.space_group_name_H-M   'P 1'
#
loop_
_entity.id
_entity.type
_entity.pdbx_description
1 polymer ?
#
loop_
_entity_poly.entity_id
_entity_poly.type
_entity_poly.pdbx_seq_one_letter_code
_entity_poly.pdbx_strand_id
1 'polypeptide(L)'
;MSDQHGDERVPGPPDPIEWQDVSSTAEHLDEDELDADPLEEGVEPPEGWAAADRFGTTPNEQREGPVIDDRLAAEEPDVSPGEP
;
A
#
# COMPACT_ATOMS: atom_id res chain seq x y z
N MET A 1 43.49 31.80 -20.78
CA MET A 1 42.36 31.69 -19.85
C MET A 1 41.46 30.63 -20.42
N SER A 2 41.46 29.45 -19.81
CA SER A 2 40.66 28.31 -20.20
C SER A 2 39.33 28.42 -19.48
N ASP A 3 38.24 28.65 -20.22
CA ASP A 3 36.89 28.41 -19.72
C ASP A 3 36.32 27.19 -20.42
N GLN A 4 36.36 26.12 -19.64
CA GLN A 4 35.75 24.81 -19.83
C GLN A 4 34.28 24.94 -19.42
N HIS A 5 33.40 25.23 -20.37
CA HIS A 5 31.95 25.14 -20.14
C HIS A 5 31.49 23.73 -20.51
N GLY A 6 30.94 23.06 -19.49
CA GLY A 6 30.40 21.71 -19.58
C GLY A 6 29.29 21.63 -20.61
N ASP A 7 29.34 20.55 -21.37
CA ASP A 7 28.27 20.05 -22.23
C ASP A 7 27.09 19.64 -21.32
N GLU A 8 26.23 20.59 -20.96
CA GLU A 8 24.89 20.27 -20.49
C GLU A 8 24.12 19.71 -21.69
N ARG A 9 24.16 18.38 -21.87
CA ARG A 9 23.26 17.71 -22.80
C ARG A 9 21.83 17.98 -22.38
N VAL A 10 21.21 18.96 -23.02
CA VAL A 10 19.75 19.05 -23.10
C VAL A 10 19.30 17.77 -23.82
N PRO A 11 18.54 16.87 -23.17
CA PRO A 11 18.03 15.69 -23.86
C PRO A 11 17.18 16.17 -25.04
N GLY A 12 17.45 15.60 -26.22
CA GLY A 12 16.66 15.85 -27.42
C GLY A 12 15.20 15.42 -27.20
N PRO A 13 14.25 15.93 -28.01
CA PRO A 13 12.88 15.43 -27.95
C PRO A 13 12.91 13.90 -28.12
N PRO A 14 12.17 13.14 -27.30
CA PRO A 14 12.12 11.69 -27.43
C PRO A 14 11.69 11.29 -28.84
N ASP A 15 12.23 10.17 -29.31
CA ASP A 15 11.79 9.58 -30.58
C ASP A 15 10.27 9.39 -30.56
N PRO A 16 9.57 9.57 -31.68
CA PRO A 16 8.11 9.56 -31.71
C PRO A 16 7.49 8.22 -31.27
N ILE A 17 8.27 7.12 -31.29
CA ILE A 17 7.86 5.80 -30.80
C ILE A 17 7.86 5.77 -29.26
N GLU A 18 8.83 6.43 -28.62
CA GLU A 18 8.93 6.47 -27.16
C GLU A 18 7.69 7.15 -26.55
N TRP A 19 7.23 8.27 -27.13
CA TRP A 19 5.99 8.94 -26.68
C TRP A 19 4.72 8.12 -26.87
N GLN A 20 4.66 7.31 -27.93
CA GLN A 20 3.52 6.43 -28.18
C GLN A 20 3.44 5.31 -27.14
N ASP A 21 4.60 4.77 -26.72
CA ASP A 21 4.67 3.72 -25.70
C ASP A 21 4.27 4.24 -24.31
N VAL A 22 4.72 5.45 -23.94
CA VAL A 22 4.28 6.07 -22.66
C VAL A 22 2.79 6.39 -22.69
N SER A 23 2.26 6.86 -23.82
CA SER A 23 0.84 7.17 -23.97
C SER A 23 0.01 5.90 -23.87
N SER A 24 0.36 4.84 -24.60
CA SER A 24 -0.35 3.55 -24.54
C SER A 24 -0.34 2.93 -23.14
N THR A 25 0.75 3.11 -22.38
CA THR A 25 0.85 2.61 -21.01
C THR A 25 0.03 3.47 -20.03
N ALA A 26 -0.08 4.78 -20.28
CA ALA A 26 -0.84 5.69 -19.46
C ALA A 26 -2.36 5.47 -19.58
N GLU A 27 -2.87 5.29 -20.81
CA GLU A 27 -4.31 5.01 -21.04
C GLU A 27 -4.73 3.69 -20.38
N HIS A 28 -3.81 2.71 -20.28
CA HIS A 28 -4.06 1.44 -19.60
C HIS A 28 -4.21 1.55 -18.08
N LEU A 29 -3.90 2.71 -17.52
CA LEU A 29 -4.09 3.03 -16.11
C LEU A 29 -5.33 3.91 -15.87
N ASP A 30 -6.08 4.25 -16.92
CA ASP A 30 -7.30 5.03 -16.77
C ASP A 30 -8.41 4.19 -16.11
N GLU A 31 -9.28 4.88 -15.38
CA GLU A 31 -10.38 4.30 -14.59
C GLU A 31 -11.46 3.62 -15.46
N ASP A 32 -11.48 3.85 -16.77
CA ASP A 32 -12.38 3.15 -17.68
C ASP A 32 -11.81 1.83 -18.21
N GLU A 33 -10.48 1.64 -18.16
CA GLU A 33 -9.82 0.39 -18.48
C GLU A 33 -9.49 -0.46 -17.23
N LEU A 34 -9.23 0.19 -16.08
CA LEU A 34 -9.20 -0.43 -14.77
C LEU A 34 -10.61 -0.47 -14.15
N ASP A 35 -10.92 -1.47 -13.33
CA ASP A 35 -12.12 -1.38 -12.49
C ASP A 35 -11.87 -0.30 -11.42
N ALA A 36 -12.92 0.39 -11.00
CA ALA A 36 -12.79 1.40 -9.94
C ALA A 36 -12.19 0.76 -8.68
N ASP A 37 -11.33 1.50 -7.95
CA ASP A 37 -10.87 1.02 -6.65
C ASP A 37 -12.12 0.75 -5.79
N PRO A 38 -12.26 -0.40 -5.12
CA PRO A 38 -13.37 -0.62 -4.18
C PRO A 38 -13.52 0.49 -3.11
N LEU A 39 -12.45 1.27 -2.86
CA LEU A 39 -12.45 2.44 -1.99
C LEU A 39 -12.91 3.74 -2.67
N GLU A 40 -13.00 3.78 -4.00
CA GLU A 40 -13.54 4.89 -4.82
C GLU A 40 -15.02 5.15 -4.50
N GLU A 41 -15.81 4.08 -4.35
CA GLU A 41 -17.23 4.16 -3.93
C GLU A 41 -17.36 4.79 -2.53
N GLY A 42 -16.32 4.68 -1.71
CA GLY A 42 -16.31 5.09 -0.31
C GLY A 42 -17.08 4.11 0.56
N VAL A 43 -16.44 3.61 1.62
CA VAL A 43 -17.13 2.86 2.66
C VAL A 43 -17.66 3.84 3.70
N GLU A 44 -18.97 3.82 3.94
CA GLU A 44 -19.55 4.64 5.01
C GLU A 44 -19.00 4.20 6.37
N PRO A 45 -18.31 5.09 7.11
CA PRO A 45 -17.82 4.76 8.43
C PRO A 45 -18.98 4.49 9.40
N PRO A 46 -18.75 3.72 10.47
CA PRO A 46 -19.78 3.50 11.49
C PRO A 46 -20.22 4.84 12.12
N GLU A 47 -21.52 4.96 12.39
CA GLU A 47 -22.05 6.13 13.11
C GLU A 47 -21.52 6.16 14.55
N GLY A 48 -20.96 7.32 14.94
CA GLY A 48 -20.45 7.55 16.29
C GLY A 48 -18.98 7.20 16.49
N TRP A 49 -18.53 7.28 17.74
CA TRP A 49 -17.13 6.98 18.09
C TRP A 49 -17.00 5.51 18.51
N ALA A 50 -15.93 4.86 18.07
CA ALA A 50 -15.52 3.56 18.59
C ALA A 50 -14.43 3.75 19.65
N ALA A 51 -14.53 3.03 20.76
CA ALA A 51 -13.44 2.97 21.74
C ALA A 51 -12.22 2.26 21.13
N ALA A 52 -11.03 2.61 21.61
CA ALA A 52 -9.83 1.83 21.36
C ALA A 52 -9.57 0.93 22.59
N ASP A 53 -10.34 -0.15 22.68
CA ASP A 53 -10.47 -1.05 23.83
C ASP A 53 -9.79 -2.41 23.61
N ARG A 54 -9.04 -2.56 22.51
CA ARG A 54 -8.21 -3.75 22.28
C ARG A 54 -7.00 -3.74 23.23
N PHE A 55 -6.43 -4.92 23.47
CA PHE A 55 -5.17 -5.03 24.21
C PHE A 55 -4.03 -4.31 23.47
N GLY A 56 -3.16 -3.61 24.20
CA GLY A 56 -2.00 -2.90 23.66
C GLY A 56 -2.24 -1.42 23.36
N THR A 57 -3.40 -0.90 23.75
CA THR A 57 -3.76 0.51 23.52
C THR A 57 -3.18 1.42 24.60
N THR A 58 -2.71 0.87 25.72
CA THR A 58 -2.05 1.62 26.80
C THR A 58 -0.55 1.34 26.89
N PRO A 59 0.26 2.27 27.40
CA PRO A 59 1.70 2.04 27.62
C PRO A 59 1.97 0.86 28.55
N ASN A 60 1.09 0.57 29.51
CA ASN A 60 1.29 -0.53 30.44
C ASN A 60 1.14 -1.89 29.73
N GLU A 61 0.08 -2.04 28.95
CA GLU A 61 -0.17 -3.25 28.16
C GLU A 61 0.94 -3.52 27.15
N GLN A 62 1.48 -2.48 26.50
CA GLN A 62 2.60 -2.66 25.58
C GLN A 62 3.87 -3.18 26.26
N ARG A 63 4.12 -2.76 27.50
CA ARG A 63 5.28 -3.25 28.27
C ARG A 63 5.08 -4.69 28.75
N GLU A 64 3.87 -5.03 29.17
CA GLU A 64 3.55 -6.34 29.74
C GLU A 64 3.34 -7.39 28.66
N GLY A 65 2.75 -7.00 27.53
CA GLY A 65 2.32 -7.90 26.46
C GLY A 65 1.07 -8.71 26.83
N PRO A 66 0.37 -9.28 25.83
CA PRO A 66 -0.80 -10.12 26.08
C PRO A 66 -0.38 -11.46 26.69
N VAL A 67 -1.28 -12.11 27.41
CA VAL A 67 -1.03 -13.46 27.94
C VAL A 67 -0.90 -14.47 26.79
N ILE A 68 -0.15 -15.55 27.01
CA ILE A 68 0.13 -16.54 25.96
C ILE A 68 -1.16 -17.18 25.42
N ASP A 69 -2.15 -17.41 26.28
CA ASP A 69 -3.42 -18.02 25.91
C ASP A 69 -4.22 -17.14 24.94
N ASP A 70 -4.23 -15.82 25.16
CA ASP A 70 -4.92 -14.86 24.28
C ASP A 70 -4.26 -14.83 22.89
N ARG A 71 -2.93 -14.95 22.83
CA ARG A 71 -2.20 -15.03 21.57
C ARG A 71 -2.55 -16.30 20.80
N LEU A 72 -2.53 -17.45 21.49
CA LEU A 72 -2.86 -18.74 20.89
C LEU A 72 -4.31 -18.79 20.39
N ALA A 73 -5.24 -18.17 21.11
CA ALA A 73 -6.64 -18.11 20.71
C ALA A 73 -6.88 -17.24 19.47
N ALA A 74 -6.00 -16.28 19.18
CA ALA A 74 -6.07 -15.42 18.01
C ALA A 74 -5.43 -16.04 16.75
N GLU A 75 -4.60 -17.07 16.90
CA GLU A 75 -3.93 -17.75 15.80
C GLU A 75 -4.87 -18.76 15.11
N GLU A 76 -4.79 -18.85 13.78
CA GLU A 76 -5.39 -19.94 13.02
C GLU A 76 -4.41 -21.13 13.02
N PRO A 77 -4.83 -22.35 13.40
CA PRO A 77 -3.96 -23.52 13.32
C PRO A 77 -3.67 -23.90 11.86
N ASP A 78 -2.39 -24.02 11.51
CA ASP A 78 -1.97 -24.48 10.18
C ASP A 78 -2.43 -25.93 9.87
N VAL A 79 -2.68 -26.73 10.91
CA VAL A 79 -3.08 -28.14 10.80
C VAL A 79 -4.44 -28.36 11.44
N SER A 80 -5.29 -29.13 10.73
CA SER A 80 -6.55 -29.58 11.29
C SER A 80 -6.31 -30.68 12.33
N PRO A 81 -7.07 -30.71 13.44
CA PRO A 81 -6.98 -31.80 14.40
C PRO A 81 -7.27 -33.16 13.73
N GLY A 82 -6.24 -33.98 13.53
CA GLY A 82 -6.36 -35.32 12.94
C GLY A 82 -5.76 -35.50 11.55
N GLU A 83 -5.14 -34.48 10.97
CA GLU A 83 -4.26 -34.67 9.81
C GLU A 83 -2.91 -35.25 10.28
N PRO A 84 -2.40 -36.35 9.68
CA PRO A 84 -1.22 -37.08 10.17
C PRO A 84 0.11 -36.37 9.93
#